data_AF-U3AE17-F1
#
_entry.id   AF-U3AE17-F1
#
_cell.length_a   1.000
_cell.length_b   1.000
_cell.length_c   1.000
_cell.angle_alpha   90.00
_cell.angle_beta   90.00
_cell.angle_gamma   90.00
#
_symmetry.space_group_name_H-M   'P 1'
#
loop_
_entity.id
_entity.type
_entity.pdbx_description
1 polymer ?
#
loop_
_entity_poly.entity_id
_entity_poly.type
_entity_poly.pdbx_seq_one_letter_code
_entity_poly.pdbx_strand_id
1 'polypeptide(L)'
;MTMKLTTAKLMMAAAFGAGLAGAAMAQDAPNFGGDEDQAYAQQVWQAMVDQNLAGEGAIMSFPYPGTDPHGMMLETFYSRATIDGHDGALVVKRNYGPKG
;
A
#
# COMPACT_ATOMS: atom_id res chain seq x y z
N MET A 1 -12.23 50.92 8.03
CA MET A 1 -11.20 50.60 7.02
C MET A 1 -11.57 49.25 6.42
N THR A 2 -12.30 49.27 5.30
CA THR A 2 -12.85 48.06 4.67
C THR A 2 -11.75 47.44 3.80
N MET A 3 -11.17 46.32 4.24
CA MET A 3 -10.19 45.57 3.44
C MET A 3 -10.90 44.97 2.23
N LYS A 4 -10.76 45.61 1.06
CA LYS A 4 -11.08 44.98 -0.22
C LYS A 4 -10.03 43.89 -0.46
N LEU A 5 -10.43 42.62 -0.32
CA LEU A 5 -9.61 41.52 -0.82
C LEU A 5 -9.48 41.70 -2.33
N THR A 6 -8.28 42.02 -2.79
CA THR A 6 -7.97 42.08 -4.22
C THR A 6 -8.04 40.68 -4.80
N THR A 7 -8.65 40.56 -5.99
CA THR A 7 -8.94 39.32 -6.73
C THR A 7 -7.75 38.34 -6.83
N ALA A 8 -6.52 38.85 -6.76
CA ALA A 8 -5.28 38.05 -6.75
C ALA A 8 -5.13 37.12 -5.53
N LYS A 9 -5.63 37.49 -4.34
CA LYS A 9 -5.59 36.63 -3.14
C LYS A 9 -6.61 35.49 -3.21
N LEU A 10 -7.71 35.68 -3.94
CA LEU A 10 -8.72 34.64 -4.15
C LEU A 10 -8.21 33.53 -5.10
N MET A 11 -7.40 33.88 -6.09
CA MET A 11 -6.85 32.93 -7.06
C MET A 11 -5.76 32.02 -6.47
N MET A 12 -4.95 32.50 -5.52
CA MET A 12 -3.90 31.69 -4.89
C MET A 12 -4.48 30.60 -3.95
N ALA A 13 -5.62 30.86 -3.30
CA ALA A 13 -6.31 29.89 -2.45
C ALA A 13 -6.99 28.77 -3.27
N ALA A 14 -7.50 29.09 -4.47
CA ALA A 14 -8.12 28.11 -5.36
C ALA A 14 -7.11 27.10 -5.95
N ALA A 15 -5.87 27.53 -6.21
CA ALA A 15 -4.83 26.67 -6.77
C ALA A 15 -4.32 25.60 -5.79
N PHE A 16 -4.39 25.84 -4.47
CA PHE A 16 -3.96 24.87 -3.47
C PHE A 16 -4.99 23.75 -3.23
N GLY A 17 -6.29 24.02 -3.45
CA GLY A 17 -7.35 23.02 -3.27
C GLY A 17 -7.43 21.98 -4.39
N ALA A 18 -7.05 22.36 -5.62
CA ALA A 18 -7.18 21.48 -6.80
C ALA A 18 -6.19 20.30 -6.79
N GLY A 19 -5.05 20.42 -6.09
CA GLY A 19 -4.04 19.35 -6.00
C GLY A 19 -4.42 18.20 -5.06
N LEU A 20 -5.32 18.44 -4.09
CA LEU A 20 -5.72 17.44 -3.09
C LEU A 20 -6.83 16.50 -3.58
N ALA A 21 -7.60 16.89 -4.60
CA ALA A 21 -8.72 16.10 -5.10
C ALA A 21 -8.29 14.80 -5.82
N GLY A 22 -7.08 14.76 -6.39
CA GLY A 22 -6.59 13.59 -7.14
C GLY A 22 -6.14 12.41 -6.25
N ALA A 23 -5.74 12.67 -5.01
CA ALA A 23 -5.28 11.62 -4.08
C ALA A 23 -6.43 10.89 -3.37
N ALA A 24 -7.61 11.53 -3.26
CA ALA A 24 -8.78 10.97 -2.58
C ALA A 24 -9.46 9.84 -3.39
N MET A 25 -9.40 9.88 -4.72
CA MET A 25 -10.16 8.95 -5.58
C MET A 25 -9.64 7.51 -5.58
N ALA A 26 -8.42 7.26 -5.10
CA ALA A 26 -7.87 5.90 -5.00
C ALA A 26 -8.29 5.17 -3.71
N GLN A 27 -8.70 5.92 -2.68
CA GLN A 27 -9.10 5.36 -1.39
C GLN A 27 -10.59 4.99 -1.32
N ASP A 28 -11.40 5.58 -2.19
CA ASP A 28 -12.84 5.29 -2.32
C ASP A 28 -13.15 4.20 -3.36
N ALA A 29 -12.13 3.68 -4.03
CA ALA A 29 -12.31 2.52 -4.90
C ALA A 29 -12.62 1.30 -4.01
N PRO A 30 -13.60 0.46 -4.39
CA PRO A 30 -13.80 -0.82 -3.73
C PRO A 30 -12.48 -1.58 -3.73
N ASN A 31 -12.17 -2.24 -2.61
CA ASN A 31 -11.07 -3.19 -2.57
C ASN A 31 -11.18 -4.15 -3.76
N PHE A 32 -10.03 -4.53 -4.31
CA PHE A 32 -10.00 -5.50 -5.39
C PHE A 32 -10.58 -6.84 -4.91
N GLY A 33 -11.48 -7.43 -5.70
CA GLY A 33 -12.19 -8.67 -5.35
C GLY A 33 -13.53 -8.44 -4.64
N GLY A 34 -14.30 -9.51 -4.47
CA GLY A 34 -15.55 -9.52 -3.72
C GLY A 34 -15.35 -9.68 -2.21
N ASP A 35 -16.45 -9.72 -1.46
CA ASP A 35 -16.40 -9.85 0.00
C ASP A 35 -15.67 -11.13 0.47
N GLU A 36 -15.85 -12.23 -0.26
CA GLU A 36 -15.16 -13.50 0.01
C GLU A 36 -13.64 -13.40 -0.22
N ASP A 37 -13.22 -12.71 -1.30
CA ASP A 37 -11.79 -12.49 -1.59
C ASP A 37 -11.14 -11.65 -0.49
N GLN A 38 -11.83 -10.60 -0.03
CA GLN A 38 -11.34 -9.72 1.03
C GLN A 38 -11.26 -10.45 2.38
N ALA A 39 -12.26 -11.28 2.70
CA ALA A 39 -12.25 -12.09 3.91
C ALA A 39 -11.09 -13.10 3.89
N TYR A 40 -10.83 -13.74 2.74
CA TYR A 40 -9.70 -14.65 2.59
C TYR A 40 -8.36 -13.92 2.68
N ALA A 41 -8.23 -12.75 2.04
CA ALA A 41 -7.03 -11.93 2.11
C ALA A 41 -6.70 -11.50 3.56
N GLN A 42 -7.71 -11.20 4.38
CA GLN A 42 -7.53 -10.91 5.80
C GLN A 42 -6.96 -12.11 6.57
N GLN A 43 -7.40 -13.33 6.26
CA GLN A 43 -6.84 -14.56 6.85
C GLN A 43 -5.39 -14.80 6.42
N VAL A 44 -5.06 -14.57 5.15
CA VAL A 44 -3.68 -14.61 4.65
C VAL A 44 -2.80 -13.61 5.39
N TRP A 45 -3.27 -12.38 5.56
CA TRP A 45 -2.55 -11.35 6.30
C TRP A 45 -2.28 -11.75 7.75
N GLN A 46 -3.30 -12.28 8.44
CA GLN A 46 -3.14 -12.73 9.82
C GLN A 46 -2.13 -13.88 9.93
N ALA A 47 -2.18 -14.86 9.02
CA ALA A 47 -1.21 -15.95 8.99
C ALA A 47 0.23 -15.46 8.76
N MET A 48 0.41 -14.40 7.95
CA MET A 48 1.71 -13.76 7.78
C MET A 48 2.19 -13.07 9.05
N VAL A 49 1.31 -12.36 9.77
CA VAL A 49 1.66 -11.71 11.05
C VAL A 49 2.02 -12.75 12.10
N ASP A 50 1.24 -13.82 12.24
CA ASP A 50 1.47 -14.87 13.24
C ASP A 50 2.81 -15.61 13.01
N GLN A 51 3.24 -15.72 11.75
CA GLN A 51 4.53 -16.29 11.35
C GLN A 51 5.69 -15.27 11.36
N ASN A 52 5.45 -14.04 11.82
CA ASN A 52 6.40 -12.93 11.77
C ASN A 52 6.90 -12.60 10.35
N LEU A 53 6.09 -12.84 9.33
CA LEU A 53 6.35 -12.52 7.92
C LEU A 53 5.76 -11.17 7.51
N ALA A 54 5.00 -10.51 8.37
CA ALA A 54 4.44 -9.18 8.18
C ALA A 54 4.20 -8.50 9.52
N GLY A 55 3.91 -7.20 9.49
CA GLY A 55 3.70 -6.40 10.70
C GLY A 55 4.99 -5.87 11.32
N GLU A 56 4.87 -5.36 12.54
CA GLU A 56 6.00 -4.82 13.30
C GLU A 56 6.97 -5.94 13.69
N GLY A 57 8.28 -5.72 13.47
CA GLY A 57 9.30 -6.72 13.79
C GLY A 57 9.37 -7.93 12.84
N ALA A 58 8.68 -7.86 11.70
CA ALA A 58 8.72 -8.90 10.68
C ALA A 58 10.15 -9.28 10.27
N ILE A 59 10.37 -10.56 10.01
CA ILE A 59 11.66 -11.07 9.54
C ILE A 59 12.05 -10.41 8.22
N MET A 60 13.35 -10.14 8.08
CA MET A 60 13.96 -9.60 6.88
C MET A 60 14.93 -10.65 6.31
N SER A 61 14.68 -11.03 5.07
CA SER A 61 15.51 -11.87 4.22
C SER A 61 16.52 -11.01 3.44
N PHE A 62 17.33 -11.67 2.63
CA PHE A 62 18.33 -11.01 1.80
C PHE A 62 17.66 -10.21 0.68
N PRO A 63 17.92 -8.89 0.61
CA PRO A 63 17.37 -8.07 -0.46
C PRO A 63 18.20 -8.20 -1.74
N TYR A 64 17.58 -7.93 -2.89
CA TYR A 64 18.22 -7.88 -4.20
C TYR A 64 17.83 -6.60 -4.96
N PRO A 65 18.66 -6.12 -5.92
CA PRO A 65 18.32 -4.94 -6.71
C PRO A 65 17.00 -5.12 -7.44
N GLY A 66 16.14 -4.10 -7.35
CA GLY A 66 14.89 -4.03 -8.09
C GLY A 66 15.04 -3.38 -9.46
N THR A 67 13.95 -3.42 -10.21
CA THR A 67 13.78 -2.74 -11.50
C THR A 67 12.40 -2.11 -11.54
N ASP A 68 12.23 -1.07 -12.35
CA ASP A 68 10.93 -0.42 -12.54
C ASP A 68 9.85 -1.44 -12.93
N PRO A 69 8.62 -1.33 -12.39
CA PRO A 69 8.13 -0.30 -11.45
C PRO A 69 8.29 -0.66 -9.96
N HIS A 70 9.16 -1.62 -9.61
CA HIS A 70 9.11 -2.33 -8.33
C HIS A 70 10.03 -1.79 -7.22
N GLY A 71 10.62 -0.61 -7.39
CA GLY A 71 11.49 0.04 -6.39
C GLY A 71 12.96 -0.38 -6.51
N MET A 72 13.84 0.26 -5.72
CA MET A 72 15.30 0.06 -5.82
C MET A 72 15.77 -1.27 -5.24
N MET A 73 15.11 -1.75 -4.17
CA MET A 73 15.48 -2.99 -3.50
C MET A 73 14.23 -3.86 -3.31
N LEU A 74 14.38 -5.14 -3.56
CA LEU A 74 13.33 -6.14 -3.45
C LEU A 74 13.73 -7.21 -2.46
N GLU A 75 12.73 -7.88 -1.91
CA GLU A 75 12.90 -9.06 -1.10
C GLU A 75 11.85 -10.08 -1.51
N THR A 76 12.24 -11.34 -1.66
CA THR A 76 11.32 -12.45 -1.90
C THR A 76 11.74 -13.64 -1.05
N PHE A 77 10.80 -14.22 -0.33
CA PHE A 77 11.01 -15.46 0.39
C PHE A 77 9.72 -16.27 0.44
N TYR A 78 9.86 -17.52 0.85
CA TYR A 78 8.81 -18.53 0.77
C TYR A 78 8.61 -19.14 2.15
N SER A 79 7.34 -19.35 2.50
CA SER A 79 6.93 -20.18 3.63
C SER A 79 5.84 -21.14 3.15
N ARG A 80 5.20 -21.83 4.09
CA ARG A 80 3.95 -22.55 3.89
C ARG A 80 2.91 -22.07 4.89
N ALA A 81 1.65 -22.15 4.50
CA ALA A 81 0.54 -21.89 5.40
C ALA A 81 -0.63 -22.79 5.02
N THR A 82 -1.39 -23.19 6.04
CA THR A 82 -2.72 -23.77 5.86
C THR A 82 -3.75 -22.71 6.26
N ILE A 83 -4.58 -22.27 5.30
CA ILE A 83 -5.59 -21.21 5.50
C ILE A 83 -6.91 -21.77 4.99
N ASP A 84 -7.95 -21.77 5.83
CA ASP A 84 -9.27 -22.32 5.49
C ASP A 84 -9.21 -23.74 4.89
N GLY A 85 -8.37 -24.61 5.47
CA GLY A 85 -8.15 -25.98 4.99
C GLY A 85 -7.30 -26.10 3.72
N HIS A 86 -6.88 -24.99 3.10
CA HIS A 86 -5.98 -24.98 1.96
C HIS A 86 -4.52 -24.91 2.41
N ASP A 87 -3.76 -25.98 2.21
CA ASP A 87 -2.31 -25.99 2.46
C ASP A 87 -1.51 -25.68 1.19
N GLY A 88 -0.61 -24.70 1.28
CA GLY A 88 0.09 -24.21 0.10
C GLY A 88 1.36 -23.42 0.38
N ALA A 89 2.03 -23.02 -0.70
CA ALA A 89 3.16 -22.11 -0.65
C ALA A 89 2.66 -20.69 -0.36
N LEU A 90 3.29 -20.04 0.61
CA LEU A 90 3.08 -18.62 0.90
C LEU A 90 4.30 -17.85 0.37
N VAL A 91 4.09 -17.04 -0.66
CA VAL A 91 5.14 -16.25 -1.30
C VAL A 91 5.04 -14.81 -0.82
N VAL A 92 6.08 -14.31 -0.15
CA VAL A 92 6.12 -12.93 0.32
C VAL A 92 7.10 -12.16 -0.53
N LYS A 93 6.63 -11.08 -1.17
CA LYS A 93 7.46 -10.14 -1.93
C LYS A 93 7.30 -8.74 -1.36
N ARG A 94 8.42 -8.07 -1.05
CA ARG A 94 8.44 -6.70 -0.54
C ARG A 94 9.26 -5.81 -1.47
N ASN A 95 8.81 -4.57 -1.62
CA ASN A 95 9.42 -3.56 -2.46
C ASN A 95 9.85 -2.40 -1.57
N TYR A 96 11.11 -1.95 -1.71
CA TYR A 96 11.72 -0.90 -0.92
C TYR A 96 12.37 0.17 -1.80
N GLY A 97 12.52 1.36 -1.23
CA GLY A 97 13.13 2.51 -1.89
C GLY A 97 12.09 3.48 -2.49
N PRO A 98 12.55 4.60 -3.06
CA PRO A 98 11.68 5.47 -3.85
C PRO A 98 11.08 4.69 -5.01
N LYS A 99 10.06 5.26 -5.64
CA LYS A 99 9.60 4.77 -6.95
C LYS A 99 10.84 4.67 -7.85
N GLY A 100 11.01 3.51 -8.48
CA GLY A 100 12.00 3.31 -9.53
C GLY A 100 11.81 4.34 -10.63
#